data_AF-I9H9W1-F1
#
_entry.id   AF-I9H9W1-F1
#
_cell.length_a   1.000
_cell.length_b   1.000
_cell.length_c   1.000
_cell.angle_alpha   90.00
_cell.angle_beta   90.00
_cell.angle_gamma   90.00
#
_symmetry.space_group_name_H-M   'P 1'
#
loop_
_entity.id
_entity.type
_entity.pdbx_description
1 polymer ?
#
loop_
_entity_poly.entity_id
_entity_poly.type
_entity_poly.pdbx_seq_one_letter_code
_entity_poly.pdbx_strand_id
1 'polypeptide(L)'
;MTIDRFNKLTGHETLHPLICMVDFSKANLTEDIRMTCNFYGLLYYNDSEQEKASEKEWLRLVYPGETVEIPSNRHRHTGCYSGVLFHPDLLCDTSLENRIETYPKRCCCKGALSEHERRIITDNLREIGEELHHAIDRHSATIIASHIELLLNYCVRFCSQ
;
A
#
# COMPACT_ATOMS: atom_id res chain seq x y z
N MET A 1 8.80 -6.00 -12.01
CA MET A 1 9.27 -5.01 -11.03
C MET A 1 9.32 -5.69 -9.68
N THR A 2 10.49 -5.71 -9.07
CA THR A 2 10.75 -6.21 -7.70
C THR A 2 10.71 -5.05 -6.70
N ILE A 3 10.62 -5.34 -5.41
CA ILE A 3 10.67 -4.33 -4.34
C ILE A 3 12.00 -3.56 -4.40
N ASP A 4 13.14 -4.26 -4.51
CA ASP A 4 14.45 -3.61 -4.68
C ASP A 4 14.49 -2.66 -5.88
N ARG A 5 13.92 -3.07 -7.02
CA ARG A 5 13.86 -2.21 -8.21
C ARG A 5 12.97 -0.99 -7.97
N PHE A 6 11.84 -1.16 -7.29
CA PHE A 6 10.98 -0.04 -6.89
C PHE A 6 11.75 0.94 -6.01
N ASN A 7 12.40 0.45 -4.94
CA ASN A 7 13.16 1.29 -3.99
C ASN A 7 14.24 2.11 -4.70
N LYS A 8 14.98 1.49 -5.61
CA LYS A 8 16.01 2.18 -6.42
C LYS A 8 15.43 3.27 -7.32
N LEU A 9 14.23 3.06 -7.86
CA LEU A 9 13.56 4.05 -8.71
C LEU A 9 12.95 5.19 -7.89
N THR A 10 12.49 4.91 -6.68
CA THR A 10 11.85 5.90 -5.79
C THR A 10 12.80 6.57 -4.82
N GLY A 11 14.05 6.12 -4.73
CA GLY A 11 15.07 6.67 -3.82
C GLY A 11 14.89 6.23 -2.37
N HIS A 12 14.28 5.07 -2.15
CA HIS A 12 14.02 4.52 -0.81
C HIS A 12 15.20 3.71 -0.30
N GLU A 13 15.46 3.87 1.00
CA GLU A 13 16.32 2.93 1.73
C GLU A 13 15.58 1.59 1.88
N THR A 14 16.31 0.48 1.70
CA THR A 14 15.74 -0.86 1.84
C THR A 14 15.92 -1.34 3.26
N LEU A 15 14.89 -1.15 4.10
CA LEU A 15 14.88 -1.63 5.49
C LEU A 15 14.59 -3.13 5.58
N HIS A 16 13.76 -3.65 4.68
CA HIS A 16 13.38 -5.06 4.64
C HIS A 16 13.38 -5.59 3.19
N PRO A 17 13.87 -6.81 2.92
CA PRO A 17 13.94 -7.36 1.56
C PRO A 17 12.57 -7.69 0.94
N LEU A 18 11.60 -8.05 1.77
CA LEU A 18 10.26 -8.50 1.32
C LEU A 18 9.15 -7.45 1.46
N ILE A 19 9.42 -6.26 1.99
CA ILE A 19 8.39 -5.21 2.14
C ILE A 19 9.02 -3.82 2.10
N CYS A 20 8.27 -2.84 1.57
CA CYS A 20 8.66 -1.44 1.52
C CYS A 20 7.43 -0.54 1.71
N MET A 21 7.61 0.58 2.41
CA MET A 21 6.62 1.64 2.49
C MET A 21 6.57 2.45 1.18
N VAL A 22 5.38 2.77 0.71
CA VAL A 22 5.20 3.63 -0.47
C VAL A 22 5.23 5.09 -0.05
N ASP A 23 6.26 5.79 -0.50
CA ASP A 23 6.36 7.25 -0.42
C ASP A 23 6.87 7.79 -1.75
N PHE A 24 6.01 8.52 -2.46
CA PHE A 24 6.38 9.11 -3.73
C PHE A 24 7.05 10.48 -3.58
N SER A 25 7.10 11.09 -2.39
CA SER A 25 7.65 12.44 -2.21
C SER A 25 9.09 12.59 -2.69
N LYS A 26 9.89 11.52 -2.66
CA LYS A 26 11.32 11.52 -3.00
C LYS A 26 11.64 11.01 -4.41
N ALA A 27 10.70 10.40 -5.13
CA ALA A 27 11.03 9.87 -6.46
C ALA A 27 11.25 11.01 -7.44
N ASN A 28 12.34 10.95 -8.19
CA ASN A 28 12.66 11.93 -9.23
C ASN A 28 12.59 11.28 -10.61
N LEU A 29 11.36 11.10 -11.11
CA LEU A 29 11.11 10.40 -12.37
C LEU A 29 10.76 11.39 -13.48
N THR A 30 11.47 11.29 -14.61
CA THR A 30 11.25 12.14 -15.79
C THR A 30 10.10 11.67 -16.67
N GLU A 31 9.84 10.37 -16.68
CA GLU A 31 8.79 9.72 -17.49
C GLU A 31 8.03 8.70 -16.63
N ASP A 32 6.79 8.41 -17.02
CA ASP A 32 5.95 7.44 -16.33
C ASP A 32 6.50 6.03 -16.57
N ILE A 33 6.62 5.25 -15.50
CA ILE A 33 7.14 3.90 -15.58
C ILE A 33 5.99 2.91 -15.43
N ARG A 34 5.76 2.10 -16.46
CA ARG A 34 4.80 0.99 -16.41
C ARG A 34 5.52 -0.34 -16.39
N MET A 35 5.30 -1.13 -15.35
CA MET A 35 5.90 -2.45 -15.23
C MET A 35 4.99 -3.43 -14.49
N THR A 36 5.02 -4.68 -14.94
CA THR A 36 4.41 -5.81 -14.22
C THR A 36 5.14 -6.03 -12.89
N CYS A 37 4.44 -6.01 -11.76
CA CYS A 37 5.03 -6.28 -10.44
C CYS A 37 5.01 -7.78 -10.11
N ASN A 38 5.94 -8.24 -9.26
CA ASN A 38 5.92 -9.60 -8.69
C ASN A 38 5.55 -9.59 -7.20
N PHE A 39 4.99 -8.48 -6.73
CA PHE A 39 4.63 -8.23 -5.34
C PHE A 39 3.18 -7.78 -5.26
N TYR A 40 2.61 -7.88 -4.06
CA TYR A 40 1.38 -7.19 -3.73
C TYR A 40 1.65 -5.72 -3.43
N GLY A 41 0.68 -4.86 -3.69
CA GLY A 41 0.72 -3.46 -3.32
C GLY A 41 -0.59 -3.04 -2.68
N LEU A 42 -0.55 -2.57 -1.44
CA LEU A 42 -1.69 -2.02 -0.75
C LEU A 42 -1.55 -0.49 -0.71
N LEU A 43 -2.27 0.18 -1.60
CA LEU A 43 -2.16 1.61 -1.84
C LEU A 43 -3.40 2.33 -1.30
N TYR A 44 -3.17 3.25 -0.37
CA TYR A 44 -4.17 4.15 0.18
C TYR A 44 -4.01 5.55 -0.43
N TYR A 45 -5.10 6.11 -0.93
CA TYR A 45 -5.10 7.44 -1.52
C TYR A 45 -5.36 8.51 -0.45
N ASN A 46 -4.36 9.36 -0.18
CA ASN A 46 -4.42 10.37 0.86
C ASN A 46 -4.51 11.78 0.24
N ASP A 47 -5.72 12.23 -0.08
CA ASP A 47 -5.95 13.55 -0.67
C ASP A 47 -7.24 14.18 -0.12
N SER A 48 -7.09 15.38 0.44
CA SER A 48 -8.20 16.19 0.97
C SER A 48 -9.04 16.86 -0.12
N GLU A 49 -8.46 17.16 -1.29
CA GLU A 49 -9.20 17.80 -2.39
C GLU A 49 -10.22 16.83 -3.01
N GLN A 50 -9.96 15.54 -2.84
CA GLN A 50 -10.87 14.47 -3.16
C GLN A 50 -12.05 14.36 -2.19
N GLU A 51 -12.44 15.36 -1.42
CA GLU A 51 -13.70 15.30 -0.65
C GLU A 51 -14.95 15.58 -1.50
N LYS A 52 -14.78 16.09 -2.73
CA LYS A 52 -15.88 16.64 -3.55
C LYS A 52 -16.47 15.72 -4.64
N ALA A 53 -16.02 14.46 -4.77
CA ALA A 53 -16.54 13.54 -5.80
C ALA A 53 -17.41 12.42 -5.22
N SER A 54 -18.36 11.94 -6.03
CA SER A 54 -19.48 11.08 -5.61
C SER A 54 -19.09 9.65 -5.23
N GLU A 55 -18.06 9.08 -5.88
CA GLU A 55 -17.56 7.73 -5.61
C GLU A 55 -16.05 7.70 -5.82
N LYS A 56 -15.31 7.10 -4.88
CA LYS A 56 -13.84 7.20 -4.82
C LYS A 56 -13.18 5.90 -4.42
N GLU A 57 -12.14 5.54 -5.16
CA GLU A 57 -11.21 4.47 -4.81
C GLU A 57 -10.26 4.98 -3.73
N TRP A 58 -10.51 4.61 -2.47
CA TRP A 58 -9.65 4.98 -1.34
C TRP A 58 -8.52 3.99 -1.13
N LEU A 59 -8.75 2.73 -1.48
CA LEU A 59 -7.78 1.65 -1.35
C LEU A 59 -7.72 0.84 -2.64
N ARG A 60 -6.50 0.53 -3.06
CA ARG A 60 -6.20 -0.38 -4.16
C ARG A 60 -5.25 -1.49 -3.70
N LEU A 61 -5.69 -2.73 -3.86
CA LEU A 61 -4.87 -3.93 -3.70
C LEU A 61 -4.42 -4.41 -5.08
N VAL A 62 -3.14 -4.24 -5.35
CA VAL A 62 -2.42 -4.72 -6.53
C VAL A 62 -1.94 -6.14 -6.27
N TYR A 63 -2.13 -7.01 -7.26
CA TYR A 63 -1.66 -8.40 -7.20
C TYR A 63 -0.36 -8.59 -7.99
N PRO A 64 0.49 -9.56 -7.59
CA PRO A 64 1.57 -10.03 -8.44
C PRO A 64 1.06 -10.39 -9.84
N GLY A 65 1.78 -9.95 -10.87
CA GLY A 65 1.38 -10.09 -12.28
C GLY A 65 0.56 -8.93 -12.84
N GLU A 66 0.10 -7.99 -12.01
CA GLU A 66 -0.53 -6.76 -12.50
C GLU A 66 0.49 -5.72 -12.95
N THR A 67 0.10 -4.91 -13.94
CA THR A 67 0.93 -3.78 -14.40
C THR A 67 0.64 -2.57 -13.53
N VAL A 68 1.68 -2.08 -12.85
CA VAL A 68 1.64 -0.86 -12.04
C VAL A 68 2.29 0.28 -12.80
N GLU A 69 1.73 1.47 -12.62
CA GLU A 69 2.28 2.72 -13.14
C GLU A 69 2.85 3.55 -11.99
N ILE A 70 4.10 3.96 -12.12
CA ILE A 70 4.73 4.96 -11.26
C ILE A 70 4.75 6.28 -12.06
N PRO A 71 3.98 7.29 -11.65
CA PRO A 71 3.91 8.54 -12.38
C PRO A 71 5.23 9.32 -12.27
N SER A 72 5.58 10.00 -13.36
CA SER A 72 6.64 11.01 -13.40
C SER A 72 6.31 12.21 -12.53
N ASN A 73 7.32 13.05 -12.26
CA ASN A 73 7.14 14.29 -11.53
C ASN A 73 6.13 15.24 -12.19
N ARG A 74 5.93 15.13 -13.52
CA ARG A 74 4.99 15.97 -14.28
C ARG A 74 3.54 15.53 -14.12
N HIS A 75 3.31 14.23 -13.93
CA HIS A 75 1.97 13.64 -13.76
C HIS A 75 1.66 13.29 -12.31
N ARG A 76 2.59 13.56 -11.38
CA ARG A 76 2.35 13.42 -9.95
C ARG A 76 1.40 14.53 -9.50
N HIS A 77 0.10 14.20 -9.41
CA HIS A 77 -0.89 15.05 -8.77
C HIS A 77 -0.66 15.11 -7.25
N THR A 78 -1.14 16.17 -6.62
CA THR A 78 -0.97 16.52 -5.20
C THR A 78 -1.69 15.60 -4.20
N GLY A 79 -2.17 14.43 -4.64
CA GLY A 79 -2.71 13.35 -3.80
C GLY A 79 -1.75 12.17 -3.81
N CYS A 80 -0.87 12.11 -2.82
CA CYS A 80 0.14 11.05 -2.74
C CYS A 80 -0.51 9.76 -2.25
N TYR A 81 -0.42 8.70 -3.05
CA TYR A 81 -0.64 7.35 -2.54
C TYR A 81 0.38 7.07 -1.43
N SER A 82 -0.11 6.69 -0.27
CA SER A 82 0.67 6.10 0.82
C SER A 82 0.31 4.62 0.90
N GLY A 83 1.20 3.77 1.39
CA GLY A 83 0.88 2.34 1.41
C GLY A 83 2.08 1.47 1.63
N VAL A 84 1.92 0.20 1.26
CA VAL A 84 2.95 -0.82 1.42
C VAL A 84 3.02 -1.71 0.19
N LEU A 85 4.24 -2.07 -0.23
CA LEU A 85 4.49 -3.12 -1.22
C LEU A 85 5.11 -4.30 -0.50
N PHE A 86 4.63 -5.51 -0.74
CA PHE A 86 5.12 -6.69 -0.06
C PHE A 86 5.16 -7.92 -0.96
N HIS A 87 6.20 -8.72 -0.82
CA HIS A 87 6.40 -9.94 -1.58
C HIS A 87 5.47 -11.05 -1.06
N PRO A 88 4.97 -11.96 -1.92
CA PRO A 88 4.16 -13.10 -1.47
C PRO A 88 4.81 -13.91 -0.35
N ASP A 89 6.13 -14.10 -0.40
CA ASP A 89 6.89 -14.81 0.64
C ASP A 89 6.76 -14.20 2.05
N LEU A 90 6.38 -12.93 2.18
CA LEU A 90 6.10 -12.32 3.49
C LEU A 90 4.85 -12.92 4.15
N LEU A 91 3.92 -13.44 3.33
CA LEU A 91 2.67 -14.00 3.80
C LEU A 91 2.79 -15.48 4.17
N CYS A 92 3.86 -16.18 3.78
CA CYS A 92 4.02 -17.60 4.06
C CYS A 92 3.85 -17.90 5.56
N ASP A 93 3.07 -18.93 5.86
CA ASP A 93 2.74 -19.36 7.24
C ASP A 93 1.94 -18.32 8.06
N THR A 94 1.30 -17.34 7.40
CA THR A 94 0.41 -16.36 8.06
C THR A 94 -1.06 -16.62 7.74
N SER A 95 -1.97 -16.07 8.57
CA SER A 95 -3.42 -16.12 8.30
C SER A 95 -3.82 -15.47 6.98
N LEU A 96 -3.04 -14.47 6.54
CA LEU A 96 -3.35 -13.65 5.38
C LEU A 96 -3.06 -14.39 4.06
N GLU A 97 -2.13 -15.35 4.03
CA GLU A 97 -1.74 -16.10 2.82
C GLU A 97 -2.95 -16.63 2.05
N ASN A 98 -3.86 -17.30 2.76
CA ASN A 98 -5.03 -17.94 2.17
C ASN A 98 -6.25 -17.00 2.04
N ARG A 99 -6.16 -15.80 2.61
CA ARG A 99 -7.29 -14.86 2.70
C ARG A 99 -7.12 -13.65 1.81
N ILE A 100 -5.90 -13.31 1.40
CA ILE A 100 -5.63 -12.09 0.62
C ILE A 100 -6.47 -12.04 -0.66
N GLU A 101 -6.67 -13.17 -1.33
CA GLU A 101 -7.47 -13.28 -2.56
C GLU A 101 -8.98 -13.04 -2.35
N THR A 102 -9.46 -13.16 -1.11
CA THR A 102 -10.87 -12.91 -0.77
C THR A 102 -11.20 -11.42 -0.66
N TYR A 103 -10.18 -10.56 -0.55
CA TYR A 103 -10.37 -9.13 -0.45
C TYR A 103 -10.61 -8.49 -1.82
N PRO A 104 -11.47 -7.46 -1.89
CA PRO A 104 -11.69 -6.73 -3.13
C PRO A 104 -10.42 -6.01 -3.57
N LYS A 105 -10.11 -6.07 -4.88
CA LYS A 105 -8.96 -5.36 -5.47
C LYS A 105 -9.05 -3.85 -5.33
N ARG A 106 -10.27 -3.32 -5.25
CA ARG A 106 -10.58 -1.89 -5.17
C ARG A 106 -11.67 -1.68 -4.14
N CYS A 107 -11.43 -0.79 -3.18
CA CYS A 107 -12.45 -0.35 -2.24
C CYS A 107 -12.91 1.04 -2.65
N CYS A 108 -14.10 1.09 -3.27
CA CYS A 108 -14.75 2.33 -3.67
C CYS A 108 -15.78 2.71 -2.59
N CYS A 109 -15.59 3.87 -1.95
CA CYS A 109 -16.53 4.39 -0.97
C CYS A 109 -17.41 5.48 -1.62
N LYS A 110 -18.67 5.59 -1.17
CA LYS A 110 -19.54 6.72 -1.50
C LYS A 110 -19.17 7.90 -0.62
N GLY A 111 -18.48 8.89 -1.20
CA GLY A 111 -18.01 10.06 -0.47
C GLY A 111 -16.66 9.86 0.23
N ALA A 112 -16.38 10.76 1.16
CA ALA A 112 -15.09 10.85 1.82
C ALA A 112 -15.03 10.04 3.12
N LEU A 113 -13.90 9.37 3.35
CA LEU A 113 -13.61 8.81 4.67
C LEU A 113 -13.58 9.93 5.71
N SER A 114 -14.18 9.66 6.86
CA SER A 114 -14.13 10.56 8.02
C SER A 114 -12.70 10.73 8.53
N GLU A 115 -12.43 11.83 9.24
CA GLU A 115 -11.11 12.07 9.85
C GLU A 115 -10.66 10.91 10.75
N HIS A 116 -11.62 10.32 11.49
CA HIS A 116 -11.35 9.17 12.35
C HIS A 116 -10.91 7.94 11.54
N GLU A 117 -11.59 7.62 10.45
CA GLU A 117 -11.24 6.47 9.58
C GLU A 117 -9.88 6.67 8.90
N ARG A 118 -9.61 7.87 8.39
CA ARG A 118 -8.30 8.22 7.81
C ARG A 118 -7.18 8.07 8.84
N ARG A 119 -7.43 8.47 10.09
CA ARG A 119 -6.46 8.33 11.17
C ARG A 119 -6.18 6.86 11.49
N ILE A 120 -7.21 6.01 11.57
CA ILE A 120 -7.03 4.56 11.78
C ILE A 120 -6.13 3.95 10.70
N ILE A 121 -6.39 4.27 9.43
CA ILE A 121 -5.58 3.79 8.29
C ILE A 121 -4.13 4.28 8.40
N THR A 122 -3.94 5.57 8.69
CA THR A 122 -2.60 6.19 8.74
C THR A 122 -1.79 5.68 9.93
N ASP A 123 -2.42 5.54 11.10
CA ASP A 123 -1.79 4.96 12.28
C ASP A 123 -1.38 3.50 12.01
N ASN A 124 -2.24 2.69 11.37
CA ASN A 124 -1.89 1.32 11.01
C ASN A 124 -0.68 1.23 10.06
N LEU A 125 -0.63 2.08 9.02
CA LEU A 125 0.53 2.16 8.13
C LEU A 125 1.80 2.58 8.87
N ARG A 126 1.70 3.47 9.86
CA ARG A 126 2.83 3.85 10.72
C ARG A 126 3.34 2.65 11.51
N GLU A 127 2.47 1.87 12.15
CA GLU A 127 2.88 0.69 12.91
C GLU A 127 3.61 -0.34 12.03
N ILE A 128 3.18 -0.54 10.77
CA ILE A 128 3.94 -1.38 9.81
C ILE A 128 5.34 -0.79 9.60
N GLY A 129 5.44 0.52 9.37
CA GLY A 129 6.72 1.20 9.17
C GLY A 129 7.67 1.07 10.36
N GLU A 130 7.16 1.15 11.59
CA GLU A 130 7.95 0.90 12.81
C GLU A 130 8.45 -0.54 12.87
N GLU A 131 7.60 -1.52 12.53
CA GLU A 131 7.99 -2.94 12.51
C GLU A 131 9.13 -3.23 11.51
N LEU A 132 9.26 -2.44 10.43
CA LEU A 132 10.39 -2.56 9.49
C LEU A 132 11.75 -2.19 10.09
N HIS A 133 11.78 -1.49 11.23
CA HIS A 133 13.02 -1.13 11.92
C HIS A 133 13.46 -2.18 12.95
N HIS A 134 12.61 -3.18 13.22
CA HIS A 134 12.96 -4.31 14.07
C HIS A 134 13.77 -5.37 13.32
N ALA A 135 14.29 -6.35 14.06
CA ALA A 135 15.06 -7.43 13.47
C ALA A 135 14.19 -8.25 12.51
N ILE A 136 14.78 -8.67 11.39
CA ILE A 136 14.06 -9.48 10.40
C ILE A 136 13.94 -10.91 10.94
N ASP A 137 12.81 -11.20 11.58
CA ASP A 137 12.48 -12.52 12.08
C ASP A 137 11.01 -12.91 11.80
N ARG A 138 10.68 -14.18 12.10
CA ARG A 138 9.35 -14.75 11.84
C ARG A 138 8.22 -14.05 12.60
N HIS A 139 8.51 -13.47 13.77
CA HIS A 139 7.53 -12.76 14.57
C HIS A 139 7.20 -11.43 13.91
N SER A 140 8.21 -10.69 13.44
CA SER A 140 7.99 -9.46 12.67
C SER A 140 7.19 -9.70 11.40
N ALA A 141 7.48 -10.76 10.63
CA ALA A 141 6.68 -11.10 9.44
C ALA A 141 5.19 -11.36 9.80
N THR A 142 4.93 -12.08 10.89
CA THR A 142 3.57 -12.35 11.38
C THR A 142 2.85 -11.07 11.80
N ILE A 143 3.55 -10.16 12.50
CA ILE A 143 3.01 -8.86 12.94
C ILE A 143 2.66 -8.02 11.72
N ILE A 144 3.59 -7.88 10.77
CA ILE A 144 3.38 -7.12 9.53
C ILE A 144 2.17 -7.65 8.75
N ALA A 145 2.09 -8.98 8.54
CA ALA A 145 0.95 -9.59 7.87
C ALA A 145 -0.38 -9.34 8.60
N SER A 146 -0.38 -9.36 9.93
CA SER A 146 -1.55 -9.05 10.75
C SER A 146 -1.99 -7.58 10.59
N HIS A 147 -1.03 -6.65 10.53
CA HIS A 147 -1.35 -5.24 10.26
C HIS A 147 -1.93 -5.03 8.86
N ILE A 148 -1.35 -5.68 7.83
CA ILE A 148 -1.89 -5.65 6.46
C ILE A 148 -3.31 -6.21 6.42
N GLU A 149 -3.57 -7.34 7.08
CA GLU A 149 -4.90 -7.94 7.17
C GLU A 149 -5.89 -6.99 7.85
N LEU A 150 -5.49 -6.36 8.95
CA LEU A 150 -6.30 -5.38 9.67
C LEU A 150 -6.63 -4.16 8.79
N LEU A 151 -5.66 -3.68 8.01
CA LEU A 151 -5.85 -2.56 7.08
C LEU A 151 -6.88 -2.90 5.99
N LEU A 152 -6.77 -4.10 5.40
CA LEU A 152 -7.74 -4.62 4.43
C LEU A 152 -9.14 -4.72 5.02
N ASN A 153 -9.27 -5.23 6.25
CA ASN A 153 -10.55 -5.30 6.96
C ASN A 153 -11.18 -3.92 7.19
N TYR A 154 -10.38 -2.92 7.57
CA TYR A 154 -10.86 -1.54 7.73
C TYR A 154 -11.36 -0.97 6.41
N CYS A 155 -10.63 -1.16 5.31
CA CYS A 155 -11.05 -0.62 4.02
C CYS A 155 -12.33 -1.26 3.49
N VAL A 156 -12.49 -2.58 3.66
CA VAL A 156 -13.77 -3.24 3.33
C VAL A 156 -14.89 -2.68 4.18
N ARG A 157 -14.67 -2.55 5.50
CA ARG A 157 -15.67 -2.01 6.43
C ARG A 157 -16.09 -0.60 6.04
N PHE A 158 -15.15 0.30 5.79
CA PHE A 158 -15.45 1.71 5.51
C PHE A 158 -16.13 1.89 4.15
N CYS A 159 -15.75 1.13 3.12
CA CYS A 159 -16.39 1.23 1.81
C CYS A 159 -17.66 0.39 1.63
N SER A 160 -17.98 -0.49 2.58
CA SER A 160 -19.26 -1.22 2.61
C SER A 160 -20.42 -0.46 3.27
N GLN A 161 -20.16 0.72 3.84
CA GLN A 161 -21.17 1.59 4.43
C GLN A 161 -22.00 2.31 3.35
#